data_AF-A0A497JDK9-F1
#
_entry.id   AF-A0A497JDK9-F1
#
_cell.length_a   1.000
_cell.length_b   1.000
_cell.length_c   1.000
_cell.angle_alpha   90.00
_cell.angle_beta   90.00
_cell.angle_gamma   90.00
#
_symmetry.space_group_name_H-M   'P 1'
#
loop_
_entity.id
_entity.type
_entity.pdbx_description
1 polymer ?
#
loop_
_entity_poly.entity_id
_entity_poly.type
_entity_poly.pdbx_seq_one_letter_code
_entity_poly.pdbx_strand_id
1 'polypeptide(L)'
;MKNATLTTIAITFVVLYISVTQLMVKETNRMIREEAKLLEKNIEGEISEEQYIKESSKIEKSYRKGISQALEPLIREIQKVIGLLKPANKSVELENLSRELENATGVLK
;
A
#
# COMPACT_ATOMS: atom_id res chain seq x y z
N MET A 1 -20.49 8.24 26.18
CA MET A 1 -19.58 8.96 25.26
C MET A 1 -18.33 8.16 24.91
N LYS A 2 -17.60 7.54 25.86
CA LYS A 2 -16.38 6.75 25.58
C LYS A 2 -16.57 5.58 24.59
N ASN A 3 -17.69 4.85 24.66
CA ASN A 3 -17.96 3.73 23.74
C ASN A 3 -18.17 4.17 22.29
N ALA A 4 -18.85 5.28 22.05
CA ALA A 4 -19.12 5.78 20.70
C ALA A 4 -17.82 6.18 19.98
N THR A 5 -16.88 6.81 20.70
CA THR A 5 -15.55 7.17 20.16
C THR A 5 -14.75 5.93 19.79
N LEU A 6 -14.76 4.89 20.63
CA LEU A 6 -14.03 3.65 20.38
C LEU A 6 -14.60 2.89 19.17
N THR A 7 -15.92 2.83 19.06
CA THR A 7 -16.62 2.22 17.91
C THR A 7 -16.30 2.96 16.62
N THR A 8 -16.32 4.30 16.62
CA THR A 8 -15.95 5.09 15.44
C THR A 8 -14.51 4.84 15.01
N ILE A 9 -13.57 4.77 15.95
CA ILE A 9 -12.16 4.46 15.64
C ILE A 9 -12.05 3.07 15.01
N ALA A 10 -12.70 2.05 15.59
CA ALA A 10 -12.68 0.69 15.06
C ALA A 10 -13.25 0.60 13.63
N ILE A 11 -14.38 1.28 13.35
CA ILE A 11 -14.97 1.34 12.01
C ILE A 11 -14.00 1.97 11.02
N THR A 12 -13.35 3.09 11.39
CA THR A 12 -12.35 3.74 10.54
C THR A 12 -11.20 2.79 10.19
N PHE A 13 -10.67 2.05 11.16
CA PHE A 13 -9.61 1.07 10.89
C PHE A 13 -10.06 -0.06 9.95
N VAL A 14 -11.28 -0.58 10.12
CA VAL A 14 -11.83 -1.62 9.22
C VAL A 14 -11.99 -1.09 7.80
N VAL A 15 -12.53 0.11 7.63
CA VAL A 15 -12.70 0.74 6.31
C VAL A 15 -11.34 0.99 5.65
N LEU A 16 -10.35 1.47 6.40
CA LEU A 16 -8.99 1.67 5.91
C LEU A 16 -8.37 0.34 5.46
N TYR A 17 -8.48 -0.71 6.28
CA TYR A 17 -7.95 -2.04 5.95
C TYR A 17 -8.57 -2.62 4.66
N ILE A 18 -9.89 -2.54 4.52
CA ILE A 18 -10.59 -2.99 3.30
C ILE A 18 -10.11 -2.20 2.08
N SER A 19 -9.99 -0.88 2.21
CA SER A 19 -9.57 0.00 1.12
C SER A 19 -8.14 -0.30 0.65
N VAL A 20 -7.21 -0.50 1.59
CA VAL A 20 -5.83 -0.93 1.30
C VAL A 20 -5.83 -2.26 0.57
N THR A 21 -6.59 -3.24 1.09
CA THR A 21 -6.59 -4.60 0.54
C THR A 21 -7.13 -4.62 -0.88
N GLN A 22 -8.24 -3.93 -1.15
CA GLN A 22 -8.83 -3.84 -2.48
C GLN A 22 -7.90 -3.16 -3.49
N LEU A 23 -7.22 -2.08 -3.05
CA LEU A 23 -6.23 -1.39 -3.86
C LEU A 23 -5.06 -2.31 -4.20
N MET A 24 -4.47 -2.98 -3.20
CA MET A 24 -3.35 -3.90 -3.42
C MET A 24 -3.75 -5.01 -4.38
N VAL A 25 -4.89 -5.66 -4.17
CA VAL A 25 -5.41 -6.70 -5.07
C VAL A 25 -5.57 -6.15 -6.50
N LYS A 26 -6.11 -4.95 -6.66
CA LYS A 26 -6.32 -4.34 -7.98
C LYS A 26 -5.00 -4.06 -8.69
N GLU A 27 -4.04 -3.42 -8.03
CA GLU A 27 -2.74 -3.07 -8.63
C GLU A 27 -1.88 -4.31 -8.87
N THR A 28 -1.89 -5.30 -7.98
CA THR A 28 -1.20 -6.58 -8.19
C THR A 28 -1.80 -7.33 -9.38
N ASN A 29 -3.14 -7.39 -9.50
CA ASN A 29 -3.79 -7.99 -10.66
C ASN A 29 -3.50 -7.23 -11.95
N ARG A 30 -3.30 -5.91 -11.90
CA ARG A 30 -2.86 -5.11 -13.05
C ARG A 30 -1.43 -5.50 -13.43
N MET A 31 -0.50 -5.50 -12.48
CA MET A 31 0.90 -5.89 -12.68
C MET A 31 1.01 -7.29 -13.30
N ILE A 32 0.35 -8.30 -12.70
CA ILE A 32 0.39 -9.68 -13.20
C ILE A 32 -0.09 -9.76 -14.66
N ARG A 33 -1.16 -9.04 -15.01
CA ARG A 33 -1.68 -9.02 -16.38
C ARG A 33 -0.74 -8.33 -17.37
N GLU A 34 -0.11 -7.23 -16.95
CA GLU A 34 0.85 -6.52 -17.79
C GLU A 34 2.12 -7.36 -18.02
N GLU A 35 2.65 -8.00 -16.97
CA GLU A 35 3.79 -8.92 -17.04
C GLU A 35 3.47 -10.16 -17.89
N ALA A 36 2.29 -10.76 -17.72
CA ALA A 36 1.89 -11.92 -18.51
C ALA A 36 1.84 -11.62 -20.02
N LYS A 37 1.29 -10.46 -20.40
CA LYS A 37 1.28 -9.99 -21.79
C LYS A 37 2.68 -9.71 -22.31
N LEU A 38 3.56 -9.16 -21.49
CA LEU A 38 4.92 -8.87 -21.89
C LEU A 38 5.73 -10.16 -22.09
N LEU A 39 5.51 -11.15 -21.22
CA LEU A 39 6.12 -12.48 -21.33
C LEU A 39 5.64 -13.20 -22.59
N GLU A 40 4.33 -13.16 -22.89
CA GLU A 40 3.75 -13.73 -24.11
C GLU A 40 4.45 -13.17 -25.36
N LYS A 41 4.58 -11.85 -25.46
CA LYS A 41 5.29 -11.18 -26.57
C LYS A 41 6.75 -11.60 -26.71
N ASN A 42 7.44 -11.85 -25.59
CA ASN A 42 8.83 -12.31 -25.62
C ASN A 42 8.91 -13.76 -26.12
N ILE A 43 8.01 -14.64 -25.64
CA ILE A 43 7.94 -16.05 -26.07
C ILE A 43 7.60 -16.16 -27.56
N GLU A 44 6.71 -15.31 -28.06
CA GLU A 44 6.34 -15.24 -29.48
C GLU A 44 7.41 -14.56 -30.36
N GLY A 45 8.46 -14.00 -29.75
CA GLY A 45 9.53 -13.31 -30.45
C GLY A 45 9.14 -11.94 -31.01
N GLU A 46 8.01 -11.36 -30.58
CA GLU A 46 7.57 -10.03 -30.98
C GLU A 46 8.46 -8.92 -30.40
N ILE A 47 9.11 -9.19 -29.27
CA ILE A 47 10.04 -8.27 -28.60
C ILE A 47 11.35 -8.99 -28.26
N SER A 48 12.45 -8.23 -28.19
CA SER A 48 13.73 -8.77 -27.72
C SER A 48 13.76 -8.95 -26.20
N GLU A 49 14.68 -9.79 -25.72
CA GLU A 49 14.92 -9.97 -24.28
C GLU A 49 15.28 -8.65 -23.57
N GLU A 50 16.06 -7.79 -24.23
CA GLU A 50 16.40 -6.46 -23.71
C GLU A 50 15.17 -5.54 -23.60
N GLN A 51 14.25 -5.61 -24.56
CA GLN A 51 12.98 -4.89 -24.50
C GLN A 51 12.08 -5.43 -23.38
N TYR A 52 12.02 -6.76 -23.23
CA TYR A 52 11.32 -7.41 -22.13
C TYR A 52 11.81 -6.91 -20.76
N ILE A 53 13.13 -6.96 -20.51
CA ILE A 53 13.72 -6.51 -19.24
C ILE A 53 13.38 -5.02 -18.97
N LYS A 54 13.47 -4.18 -20.00
CA LYS A 54 13.19 -2.75 -19.86
C LYS A 54 11.72 -2.46 -19.55
N GLU A 55 10.79 -3.12 -20.23
CA GLU A 55 9.35 -2.91 -20.02
C GLU A 55 8.88 -3.54 -18.70
N SER A 56 9.39 -4.71 -18.31
CA SER A 56 9.10 -5.33 -17.01
C SER A 56 9.53 -4.42 -15.86
N SER A 57 10.73 -3.82 -15.95
CA SER A 57 11.19 -2.84 -14.95
C SER A 57 10.27 -1.62 -14.85
N LYS A 58 9.65 -1.18 -15.95
CA LYS A 58 8.67 -0.08 -15.92
C LYS A 58 7.37 -0.51 -15.26
N ILE A 59 6.90 -1.72 -15.51
CA ILE A 59 5.69 -2.28 -14.90
C ILE A 59 5.88 -2.35 -13.38
N GLU A 60 7.02 -2.90 -12.91
CA GLU A 60 7.33 -2.97 -11.47
C GLU A 60 7.38 -1.57 -10.83
N LYS A 61 8.07 -0.61 -11.46
CA LYS A 61 8.13 0.78 -10.97
C LYS A 61 6.75 1.43 -10.92
N SER A 62 5.91 1.19 -11.93
CA SER A 62 4.54 1.69 -11.97
C SER A 62 3.69 1.10 -10.84
N TYR A 63 3.80 -0.20 -10.59
CA TYR A 63 3.15 -0.89 -9.48
C TYR A 63 3.56 -0.31 -8.13
N ARG A 64 4.88 -0.22 -7.85
CA ARG A 64 5.40 0.36 -6.59
C ARG A 64 4.91 1.78 -6.37
N LYS A 65 4.97 2.62 -7.41
CA LYS A 65 4.47 4.00 -7.37
C LYS A 65 2.97 4.07 -7.09
N GLY A 66 2.17 3.25 -7.77
CA GLY A 66 0.71 3.20 -7.59
C GLY A 66 0.32 2.81 -6.16
N ILE A 67 0.96 1.77 -5.61
CA ILE A 67 0.77 1.34 -4.22
C ILE A 67 1.18 2.45 -3.25
N SER A 68 2.36 3.05 -3.43
CA SER A 68 2.88 4.12 -2.57
C SER A 68 1.94 5.33 -2.53
N GLN A 69 1.51 5.83 -3.69
CA GLN A 69 0.62 7.00 -3.80
C GLN A 69 -0.73 6.79 -3.13
N ALA A 70 -1.28 5.57 -3.21
CA ALA A 70 -2.58 5.28 -2.64
C ALA A 70 -2.51 4.87 -1.15
N LEU A 71 -1.36 4.37 -0.67
CA LEU A 71 -1.13 4.13 0.75
C LEU A 71 -0.79 5.40 1.54
N GLU A 72 -0.12 6.39 0.93
CA GLU A 72 0.29 7.63 1.61
C GLU A 72 -0.86 8.37 2.34
N PRO A 73 -2.03 8.64 1.73
CA PRO A 73 -3.14 9.30 2.44
C PRO A 73 -3.70 8.44 3.57
N LEU A 74 -3.72 7.11 3.41
CA LEU A 74 -4.23 6.18 4.42
C LEU A 74 -3.31 6.16 5.65
N ILE A 75 -1.99 6.18 5.43
CA ILE A 75 -1.00 6.22 6.49
C ILE A 75 -1.07 7.54 7.25
N ARG A 76 -1.28 8.67 6.55
CA ARG A 76 -1.50 9.97 7.21
C ARG A 76 -2.76 9.97 8.09
N GLU A 77 -3.85 9.34 7.65
CA GLU A 77 -5.06 9.23 8.47
C GLU A 77 -4.85 8.32 9.69
N ILE A 78 -4.16 7.19 9.54
CA ILE A 78 -3.78 6.33 10.67
C ILE A 78 -2.92 7.10 11.68
N GLN A 79 -1.92 7.86 11.21
CA GLN A 79 -1.07 8.68 12.07
C GLN A 79 -1.86 9.75 12.82
N LYS A 80 -2.88 10.38 12.20
CA LYS A 80 -3.79 11.30 12.90
C LYS A 80 -4.57 10.58 14.00
N VAL A 81 -5.13 9.40 13.72
CA VAL A 81 -5.86 8.60 14.72
C VAL A 81 -4.95 8.20 15.88
N ILE A 82 -3.72 7.73 15.60
CA ILE A 82 -2.70 7.43 16.61
C ILE A 82 -2.34 8.69 17.43
N GLY A 83 -2.18 9.83 16.76
CA GLY A 83 -1.89 11.12 17.41
C GLY A 83 -3.00 11.57 18.37
N LEU A 84 -4.26 11.27 18.07
CA LEU A 84 -5.40 11.51 18.96
C LEU A 84 -5.41 10.56 20.17
N LEU A 85 -4.79 9.38 20.06
CA LEU A 85 -4.68 8.39 21.13
C LEU A 85 -3.47 8.64 22.04
N LYS A 86 -2.39 9.26 21.57
CA LYS A 86 -1.19 9.57 22.37
C LYS A 86 -1.46 10.38 23.66
N PRO A 87 -2.34 11.40 23.68
CA PRO A 87 -2.73 12.09 24.90
C PRO A 87 -3.56 11.21 25.85
N ALA A 88 -4.25 10.20 25.32
CA ALA A 88 -5.14 9.31 26.06
C ALA A 88 -4.43 8.05 26.59
N ASN A 89 -3.34 7.61 25.97
CA ASN A 89 -2.55 6.43 26.33
C ASN A 89 -1.06 6.64 25.96
N LYS A 90 -0.18 6.72 26.97
CA LYS A 90 1.28 6.64 26.80
C LYS A 90 1.74 5.17 26.80
N SER A 91 1.33 4.38 25.81
CA SER A 91 1.81 2.99 25.67
C SER A 91 2.92 2.88 24.62
N VAL A 92 3.93 2.05 24.91
CA VAL A 92 5.07 1.72 24.02
C VAL A 92 4.58 1.13 22.69
N GLU A 93 3.43 0.46 22.70
CA GLU A 93 2.79 -0.13 21.52
C GLU A 93 2.39 0.91 20.47
N LEU A 94 1.92 2.10 20.89
CA LEU A 94 1.55 3.18 19.96
C LEU A 94 2.77 3.81 19.27
N GLU A 95 3.92 3.85 19.94
CA GLU A 95 5.18 4.31 19.32
C GLU A 95 5.74 3.29 18.33
N ASN A 96 5.66 2.00 18.65
CA ASN A 96 6.07 0.93 17.73
C ASN A 96 5.21 0.93 16.46
N LEU A 97 3.88 1.08 16.59
CA LEU A 97 2.97 1.15 15.44
C LEU A 97 3.28 2.35 14.53
N SER A 98 3.59 3.51 15.12
CA SER A 98 3.98 4.70 14.37
C SER A 98 5.28 4.49 13.57
N ARG A 99 6.25 3.79 14.15
CA ARG A 99 7.54 3.49 13.52
C ARG A 99 7.42 2.44 12.41
N GLU A 100 6.59 1.42 12.62
CA GLU A 100 6.30 0.41 11.60
C GLU A 100 5.60 1.00 10.37
N LEU A 101 4.68 1.96 10.57
CA LEU A 101 4.03 2.70 9.48
C LEU A 101 5.02 3.53 8.67
N GLU A 102 5.96 4.23 9.33
CA GLU A 102 7.02 4.98 8.64
C GLU A 102 7.93 4.04 7.84
N ASN A 103 8.35 2.92 8.41
CA ASN A 103 9.17 1.93 7.71
C ASN A 103 8.46 1.34 6.49
N ALA A 104 7.17 1.03 6.61
CA ALA A 104 6.36 0.52 5.49
C ALA A 104 6.29 1.54 4.33
N THR A 105 6.19 2.84 4.63
CA THR A 105 6.27 3.88 3.57
C THR A 105 7.64 3.99 2.94
N GLY A 106 8.72 3.76 3.69
CA GLY A 106 10.10 3.85 3.19
C GLY A 106 10.43 2.75 2.18
N VAL A 107 9.92 1.53 2.38
CA VAL A 107 10.12 0.40 1.46
C VAL A 107 9.43 0.60 0.10
N LEU A 108 8.43 1.48 0.05
CA LEU A 108 7.62 1.75 -1.15
C LEU A 108 8.08 2.99 -1.95
N LYS A 109 9.06 3.75 -1.43
CA LYS A 109 9.68 4.90 -2.12
C LYS A 109 10.90 4.48 -2.91
#